data_AF-A0A815XC43-F1
#
_entry.id   AF-A0A815XC43-F1
#
_cell.length_a   1.000
_cell.length_b   1.000
_cell.length_c   1.000
_cell.angle_alpha   90.00
_cell.angle_beta   90.00
_cell.angle_gamma   90.00
#
_symmetry.space_group_name_H-M   'P 1'
#
loop_
_entity.id
_entity.type
_entity.pdbx_description
1 polymer ?
#
loop_
_entity_poly.entity_id
_entity_poly.type
_entity_poly.pdbx_seq_one_letter_code
_entity_poly.pdbx_strand_id
1 'polypeptide(L)'
;MDIQFVLDPYACAKYLMSYTTKPEREMSLLLEATHKECREGNMSVRDEMKKLTDTFFNHRQVSVQEAIYRATKMPLTYSSRGFVFVPAHSNSCKFLKSQNILKELDPDDENIYMSNLADKYFDRPEEPEFDICMADFASEYEIISIKIFCFYTS
;
A
#
# COMPACT_ATOMS: atom_id res chain seq x y z
N MET A 1 -7.09 40.12 5.21
CA MET A 1 -5.74 39.85 4.65
C MET A 1 -4.76 40.42 5.64
N ASP A 2 -3.96 39.57 6.29
CA ASP A 2 -2.88 40.01 7.20
C ASP A 2 -1.66 40.40 6.37
N ILE A 3 -1.20 41.64 6.48
CA ILE A 3 0.01 42.15 5.81
C ILE A 3 1.03 42.47 6.90
N GLN A 4 2.14 41.75 6.90
CA GLN A 4 3.22 41.88 7.88
C GLN A 4 4.53 42.24 7.16
N PHE A 5 5.28 43.19 7.72
CA PHE A 5 6.58 43.57 7.17
C PHE A 5 7.61 42.46 7.36
N VAL A 6 8.27 42.07 6.27
CA VAL A 6 9.35 41.06 6.30
C VAL A 6 10.66 41.76 6.67
N LEU A 7 11.13 41.52 7.90
CA LEU A 7 12.40 42.06 8.41
C LEU A 7 13.58 41.09 8.22
N ASP A 8 13.29 39.81 7.99
CA ASP A 8 14.27 38.73 7.90
C ASP A 8 13.77 37.63 6.92
N PRO A 9 14.62 37.15 5.98
CA PRO A 9 14.26 36.05 5.08
C PRO A 9 13.78 34.77 5.79
N TYR A 10 14.34 34.45 6.96
CA TYR A 10 13.90 33.27 7.72
C TYR A 10 12.50 33.45 8.31
N ALA A 11 12.19 34.66 8.81
CA ALA A 11 10.84 35.00 9.25
C ALA A 11 9.79 34.85 8.13
N CYS A 12 10.15 35.20 6.88
CA CYS A 12 9.29 35.00 5.71
C CYS A 12 9.02 33.51 5.44
N ALA A 13 10.07 32.69 5.39
CA ALA A 13 9.93 31.24 5.16
C ALA A 13 9.11 30.57 6.27
N LYS A 14 9.34 30.95 7.53
CA LYS A 14 8.57 30.47 8.69
C LYS A 14 7.10 30.84 8.59
N TYR A 15 6.80 32.08 8.18
CA TYR A 15 5.41 32.54 8.01
C TYR A 15 4.70 31.75 6.91
N LEU A 16 5.34 31.61 5.74
CA LEU A 16 4.79 30.84 4.62
C LEU A 16 4.51 29.40 5.03
N MET A 17 5.48 28.73 5.65
CA MET A 17 5.32 27.37 6.16
C MET A 17 4.18 27.26 7.16
N SER A 18 4.13 28.17 8.15
CA SER A 18 3.08 28.16 9.17
C SER A 18 1.68 28.33 8.57
N TYR A 19 1.57 29.09 7.48
CA TYR A 19 0.32 29.29 6.76
C TYR A 19 -0.05 28.06 5.94
N THR A 20 0.90 27.51 5.16
CA THR A 20 0.64 26.32 4.33
C THR A 20 0.34 25.09 5.17
N THR A 21 0.96 24.94 6.35
CA THR A 21 0.75 23.79 7.23
C THR A 21 -0.37 23.99 8.27
N LYS A 22 -1.13 25.08 8.17
CA LYS A 22 -2.21 25.39 9.12
C LYS A 22 -3.28 24.29 9.18
N PRO A 23 -3.84 23.78 8.06
CA PRO A 23 -4.87 22.74 8.13
C PRO A 23 -4.32 21.42 8.71
N GLU A 24 -3.06 21.08 8.46
CA GLU A 24 -2.40 19.90 9.03
C GLU A 24 -2.22 20.04 10.55
N ARG A 25 -1.89 21.24 11.03
CA ARG A 25 -1.81 21.52 12.47
C ARG A 25 -3.18 21.39 13.14
N GLU A 26 -4.23 21.95 12.54
CA GLU A 26 -5.60 21.85 13.06
C GLU A 26 -6.07 20.38 13.10
N MET A 27 -5.78 19.61 12.05
CA MET A 27 -6.04 18.16 12.03
C MET A 27 -5.28 17.41 13.13
N SER A 28 -4.00 17.73 13.33
CA SER A 28 -3.18 17.06 14.35
C SER A 28 -3.73 17.28 15.75
N LEU A 29 -4.14 18.50 16.07
CA LEU A 29 -4.77 18.83 17.37
C LEU A 29 -6.08 18.08 17.58
N LEU A 30 -6.90 17.95 16.53
CA LEU A 30 -8.16 17.21 16.57
C LEU A 30 -7.95 15.72 16.81
N LEU A 31 -6.96 15.11 16.15
CA LEU A 31 -6.62 13.70 16.32
C LEU A 31 -6.04 13.44 17.72
N GLU A 32 -5.21 14.33 18.24
CA GLU A 32 -4.66 14.23 19.59
C GLU A 32 -5.76 14.30 20.66
N ALA A 33 -6.72 15.21 20.50
CA ALA A 33 -7.90 15.28 21.36
C ALA A 33 -8.74 13.97 21.29
N THR A 34 -8.99 13.47 20.08
CA THR A 34 -9.73 12.21 19.87
C THR A 34 -9.01 11.02 20.51
N HIS A 35 -7.69 10.94 20.35
CA HIS A 35 -6.86 9.90 20.95
C HIS A 35 -6.93 9.94 22.49
N LYS A 36 -6.83 11.14 23.07
CA LYS A 36 -6.94 11.34 24.52
C LYS A 36 -8.31 10.88 25.05
N GLU A 37 -9.40 11.24 24.39
CA GLU A 37 -10.75 10.78 24.73
C GLU A 37 -10.88 9.25 24.68
N CYS A 38 -10.34 8.60 23.65
CA CYS A 38 -10.41 7.14 23.51
C CYS A 38 -9.65 6.44 24.64
N ARG A 39 -8.50 7.01 25.03
CA ARG A 39 -7.66 6.48 26.10
C ARG A 39 -8.31 6.65 27.48
N GLU A 40 -8.95 7.79 27.73
CA GLU A 40 -9.72 8.04 28.95
C GLU A 40 -10.97 7.13 29.03
N GLY A 41 -11.60 6.84 27.88
CA GLY A 41 -12.71 5.89 27.78
C GLY A 41 -12.32 4.41 27.82
N ASN A 42 -11.02 4.09 27.93
CA ASN A 42 -10.46 2.73 27.95
C ASN A 42 -10.98 1.85 26.78
N MET A 43 -11.05 2.42 25.58
CA MET A 43 -11.53 1.74 24.39
C MET A 43 -10.55 0.65 23.92
N SER A 44 -11.05 -0.39 23.26
CA SER A 44 -10.21 -1.34 22.55
C SER A 44 -9.43 -0.64 21.43
N VAL A 45 -8.18 -1.05 21.20
CA VAL A 45 -7.30 -0.51 20.13
C VAL A 45 -7.99 -0.48 18.77
N ARG A 46 -8.82 -1.49 18.47
CA ARG A 46 -9.57 -1.55 17.21
C ARG A 46 -10.61 -0.45 17.08
N ASP A 47 -11.33 -0.16 18.16
CA ASP A 47 -12.40 0.82 18.15
C ASP A 47 -11.86 2.25 18.29
N GLU A 48 -10.74 2.41 19.01
CA GLU A 48 -9.94 3.64 18.98
C GLU A 48 -9.50 3.97 17.55
N MET A 49 -8.91 3.01 16.84
CA MET A 49 -8.47 3.23 15.45
C MET A 49 -9.62 3.58 14.53
N LYS A 50 -10.80 2.95 14.68
CA LYS A 50 -12.00 3.33 13.91
C LYS A 50 -12.40 4.78 14.20
N LYS A 51 -12.54 5.15 15.48
CA LYS A 51 -12.94 6.51 15.86
C LYS A 51 -11.95 7.55 15.35
N LEU A 52 -10.66 7.29 15.45
CA LEU A 52 -9.61 8.18 14.94
C LEU A 52 -9.66 8.34 13.42
N THR A 53 -9.90 7.23 12.71
CA THR A 53 -10.06 7.19 11.25
C THR A 53 -11.32 7.94 10.81
N ASP A 54 -12.44 7.75 11.49
CA ASP A 54 -13.70 8.44 11.22
C ASP A 54 -13.56 9.95 11.43
N THR A 55 -12.94 10.37 12.54
CA THR A 55 -12.67 11.79 12.80
C THR A 55 -11.81 12.39 11.69
N PHE A 56 -10.75 11.68 11.27
CA PHE A 56 -9.87 12.12 10.18
C PHE A 56 -10.62 12.31 8.87
N PHE A 57 -11.41 11.33 8.45
CA PHE A 57 -12.13 11.40 7.17
C PHE A 57 -13.18 12.51 7.14
N ASN A 58 -13.85 12.77 8.26
CA ASN A 58 -14.91 13.79 8.32
C ASN A 58 -14.37 15.23 8.34
N HIS A 59 -13.21 15.46 8.96
CA HIS A 59 -12.65 16.81 9.12
C HIS A 59 -11.61 17.16 8.06
N ARG A 60 -11.04 16.15 7.37
CA ARG A 60 -10.02 16.39 6.36
C ARG A 60 -10.66 17.05 5.14
N GLN A 61 -10.19 18.25 4.82
CA GLN A 61 -10.48 18.89 3.56
C GLN A 61 -9.60 18.29 2.46
N VAL A 62 -10.22 17.96 1.33
CA VAL A 62 -9.54 17.48 0.13
C VAL A 62 -10.02 18.30 -1.06
N SER A 63 -9.16 18.50 -2.05
CA SER A 63 -9.57 19.17 -3.28
C SER A 63 -10.58 18.32 -4.07
N VAL A 64 -11.40 18.95 -4.91
CA VAL A 64 -12.35 18.23 -5.77
C VAL A 64 -11.63 17.23 -6.68
N GLN A 65 -10.46 17.61 -7.20
CA GLN A 65 -9.62 16.77 -8.04
C GLN A 65 -9.14 15.54 -7.26
N GLU A 66 -8.64 15.73 -6.04
CA GLU A 66 -8.22 14.64 -5.15
C GLU A 66 -9.40 13.72 -4.78
N ALA A 67 -10.59 14.29 -4.55
CA ALA A 67 -11.79 13.52 -4.25
C ALA A 67 -12.25 12.66 -5.43
N ILE A 68 -12.31 13.24 -6.63
CA ILE A 68 -12.63 12.50 -7.87
C ILE A 68 -11.63 11.38 -8.05
N TYR A 69 -10.35 11.71 -7.96
CA TYR A 69 -9.25 10.78 -8.14
C TYR A 69 -9.33 9.56 -7.19
N ARG A 70 -9.65 9.80 -5.91
CA ARG A 70 -9.87 8.73 -4.91
C ARG A 70 -11.14 7.92 -5.19
N ALA A 71 -12.23 8.58 -5.59
CA ALA A 71 -13.51 7.94 -5.86
C ALA A 71 -13.45 7.03 -7.10
N THR A 72 -12.74 7.45 -8.14
CA THR A 72 -12.58 6.71 -9.40
C THR A 72 -11.47 5.66 -9.36
N LYS A 73 -10.71 5.60 -8.25
CA LYS A 73 -9.55 4.69 -8.09
C LYS A 73 -8.56 4.79 -9.26
N MET A 74 -8.34 6.00 -9.75
CA MET A 74 -7.39 6.22 -10.84
C MET A 74 -5.96 5.87 -10.36
N PRO A 75 -5.10 5.33 -11.24
CA PRO A 75 -3.70 5.05 -10.92
C PRO A 75 -2.83 6.32 -10.99
N LEU A 76 -1.92 6.48 -10.00
CA LEU A 76 -1.18 7.75 -9.78
C LEU A 76 -0.16 8.01 -10.87
N THR A 77 0.25 6.93 -11.50
CA THR A 77 1.15 6.93 -12.63
C THR A 77 0.63 5.89 -13.62
N TYR A 78 0.75 6.21 -14.89
CA TYR A 78 0.60 5.24 -15.96
C TYR A 78 2.01 4.92 -16.47
N SER A 79 2.35 3.65 -16.49
CA SER A 79 3.58 3.15 -17.10
C SER A 79 3.20 2.32 -18.32
N SER A 80 3.91 2.52 -19.43
CA SER A 80 3.80 1.62 -20.58
C SER A 80 4.42 0.25 -20.33
N ARG A 81 5.26 0.15 -19.29
CA ARG A 81 5.94 -1.09 -18.87
C ARG A 81 5.31 -1.62 -17.59
N GLY A 82 5.03 -2.91 -17.57
CA GLY A 82 4.71 -3.62 -16.33
C GLY A 82 5.88 -3.54 -15.36
N PHE A 83 5.59 -3.68 -14.06
CA PHE A 83 6.61 -3.87 -13.04
C PHE A 83 6.27 -5.12 -12.24
N VAL A 84 7.29 -5.90 -11.90
CA VAL A 84 7.16 -7.09 -11.05
C VAL A 84 8.02 -6.88 -9.82
N PHE A 85 7.47 -7.16 -8.64
CA PHE A 85 8.22 -7.10 -7.40
C PHE A 85 8.99 -8.40 -7.19
N VAL A 86 10.32 -8.31 -7.18
CA VAL A 86 11.22 -9.44 -6.95
C VAL A 86 11.65 -9.44 -5.48
N PRO A 87 11.27 -10.45 -4.68
CA PRO A 87 11.61 -10.48 -3.25
C PRO A 87 13.12 -10.68 -3.06
N ALA A 88 13.76 -9.80 -2.28
CA ALA A 88 15.19 -9.91 -1.98
C ALA A 88 15.52 -10.87 -0.82
N HIS A 89 14.51 -11.23 -0.01
CA HIS A 89 14.68 -12.06 1.18
C HIS A 89 13.69 -13.23 1.19
N SER A 90 14.10 -14.33 1.82
CA SER A 90 13.31 -15.57 1.96
C SER A 90 12.04 -15.40 2.81
N ASN A 91 12.00 -14.40 3.70
CA ASN A 91 10.83 -14.09 4.52
C ASN A 91 9.87 -13.12 3.82
N SER A 92 9.50 -13.42 2.57
CA SER A 92 8.46 -12.67 1.88
C SER A 92 7.12 -12.89 2.55
N CYS A 93 6.34 -11.83 2.77
CA CYS A 93 4.97 -11.95 3.25
C CYS A 93 4.16 -12.87 2.31
N LYS A 94 3.66 -13.99 2.82
CA LYS A 94 2.79 -14.92 2.07
C LYS A 94 1.34 -14.53 2.29
N PHE A 95 0.58 -14.47 1.21
CA PHE A 95 -0.85 -14.25 1.27
C PHE A 95 -1.58 -15.58 1.43
N LEU A 96 -2.64 -15.58 2.25
CA LEU A 96 -3.55 -16.71 2.32
C LEU A 96 -4.33 -16.83 1.00
N LYS A 97 -4.71 -18.07 0.65
CA LYS A 97 -5.68 -18.33 -0.41
C LYS A 97 -7.01 -17.61 -0.09
N SER A 98 -7.83 -17.39 -1.12
CA SER A 98 -9.13 -16.73 -0.92
C SER A 98 -9.99 -17.53 0.08
N GLN A 99 -10.86 -16.83 0.83
CA GLN A 99 -11.71 -17.49 1.82
C GLN A 99 -12.61 -18.59 1.22
N ASN A 100 -12.96 -18.49 -0.06
CA ASN A 100 -13.74 -19.52 -0.74
C ASN A 100 -12.91 -20.80 -0.91
N ILE A 101 -11.67 -20.66 -1.40
CA ILE A 101 -10.76 -21.80 -1.60
C ILE A 101 -10.40 -22.44 -0.25
N LEU A 102 -10.17 -21.63 0.79
CA LEU A 102 -9.84 -22.15 2.12
C LEU A 102 -10.98 -22.97 2.76
N LYS A 103 -12.25 -22.69 2.43
CA LYS A 103 -13.40 -23.44 2.95
C LYS A 103 -13.60 -24.79 2.24
N GLU A 104 -13.13 -24.90 1.01
CA GLU A 104 -13.19 -26.13 0.20
C GLU A 104 -11.98 -27.04 0.46
N LEU A 105 -10.94 -26.51 1.08
CA LEU A 105 -9.75 -27.26 1.47
C LEU A 105 -10.08 -28.28 2.57
N ASP A 106 -9.37 -29.40 2.56
CA ASP A 106 -9.45 -30.36 3.65
C ASP A 106 -8.97 -29.71 4.97
N PRO A 107 -9.59 -30.01 6.12
CA PRO A 107 -9.19 -29.43 7.41
C PRO A 107 -7.71 -29.69 7.77
N ASP A 108 -7.12 -30.77 7.25
CA ASP A 108 -5.74 -31.15 7.50
C ASP A 108 -4.76 -30.71 6.38
N ASP A 109 -5.24 -29.96 5.37
CA ASP A 109 -4.38 -29.45 4.29
C ASP A 109 -3.58 -28.21 4.73
N GLU A 110 -2.26 -28.35 4.75
CA GLU A 110 -1.31 -27.28 5.13
C GLU A 110 -1.08 -26.24 4.01
N ASN A 111 -1.56 -26.49 2.79
CA ASN A 111 -1.39 -25.61 1.64
C ASN A 111 -2.40 -24.44 1.65
N ILE A 112 -2.33 -23.61 2.69
CA ILE A 112 -3.24 -22.47 2.87
C ILE A 112 -2.74 -21.18 2.20
N TYR A 113 -1.52 -21.17 1.68
CA TYR A 113 -0.87 -19.99 1.11
C TYR A 113 -1.00 -19.93 -0.42
N MET A 114 -0.99 -18.72 -0.97
CA MET A 114 -0.85 -18.50 -2.41
C MET A 114 0.60 -18.71 -2.85
N SER A 115 0.79 -19.28 -4.04
CA SER A 115 2.12 -19.41 -4.65
C SER A 115 2.66 -18.04 -5.03
N ASN A 116 3.84 -17.69 -4.52
CA ASN A 116 4.52 -16.44 -4.84
C ASN A 116 5.53 -16.65 -5.99
N LEU A 117 6.19 -15.57 -6.42
CA LEU A 117 7.22 -15.62 -7.47
C LEU A 117 8.38 -16.57 -7.10
N ALA A 118 8.77 -16.61 -5.83
CA ALA A 118 9.87 -17.44 -5.36
C ALA A 118 9.52 -18.93 -5.41
N ASP A 119 8.35 -19.32 -4.90
CA ASP A 119 7.83 -20.69 -4.94
C ASP A 119 7.81 -21.18 -6.41
N LYS A 120 7.29 -20.34 -7.31
CA LYS A 120 7.26 -20.59 -8.75
C LYS A 120 8.64 -20.73 -9.40
N TYR A 121 9.61 -19.93 -8.95
CA TYR A 121 10.98 -20.00 -9.45
C TYR A 121 11.70 -21.26 -8.95
N PHE A 122 11.42 -21.72 -7.72
CA PHE A 122 11.95 -22.99 -7.21
C PHE A 122 11.31 -24.20 -7.89
N ASP A 123 10.05 -24.11 -8.29
CA ASP A 123 9.32 -25.16 -9.03
C ASP A 123 9.62 -25.18 -10.55
N ARG A 124 10.60 -24.39 -11.03
CA ARG A 124 10.94 -24.33 -12.46
C ARG A 124 11.57 -25.65 -12.95
N PRO A 125 11.41 -26.02 -14.24
CA PRO A 125 12.06 -27.20 -14.80
C PRO A 125 13.60 -27.13 -14.68
N GLU A 126 14.25 -28.26 -14.42
CA GLU A 126 15.72 -28.37 -14.33
C GLU A 126 16.40 -28.48 -15.71
N GLU A 127 15.85 -27.81 -16.72
CA GLU A 127 16.46 -27.76 -18.05
C GLU A 127 17.52 -26.63 -18.10
N PRO A 128 18.61 -26.79 -18.88
CA PRO A 128 19.67 -25.78 -18.95
C PRO A 128 19.19 -24.40 -19.44
N GLU A 129 18.04 -24.34 -20.12
CA GLU A 129 17.40 -23.09 -20.56
C GLU A 129 16.81 -22.28 -19.40
N PHE A 130 16.53 -22.92 -18.26
CA PHE A 130 16.00 -22.29 -17.04
C PHE A 130 17.06 -22.06 -15.95
N ASP A 131 18.36 -22.17 -16.29
CA ASP A 131 19.46 -21.72 -15.43
C ASP A 131 19.65 -20.19 -15.49
N ILE A 132 18.57 -19.49 -15.17
CA ILE A 132 18.47 -18.03 -15.16
C ILE A 132 18.19 -17.54 -13.75
N CYS A 133 18.50 -16.28 -13.46
CA CYS A 133 18.20 -15.74 -12.13
C CYS A 133 16.69 -15.44 -11.98
N MET A 134 16.23 -15.30 -10.73
CA MET A 134 14.82 -15.03 -10.44
C MET A 134 14.30 -13.73 -11.07
N ALA A 135 15.16 -12.73 -11.27
CA ALA A 135 14.78 -11.48 -11.91
C ALA A 135 14.52 -11.66 -13.41
N ASP A 136 15.40 -12.40 -14.10
CA ASP A 136 15.23 -12.72 -15.53
C ASP A 136 13.99 -13.59 -15.72
N PHE A 137 13.82 -14.60 -14.86
CA PHE A 137 12.62 -15.45 -14.84
C PHE A 137 11.33 -14.64 -14.70
N ALA A 138 11.31 -13.67 -13.78
CA ALA A 138 10.15 -12.81 -13.56
C ALA A 138 9.86 -11.84 -14.72
N SER A 139 10.87 -11.55 -15.55
CA SER A 139 10.74 -10.62 -16.68
C SER A 139 10.30 -11.31 -17.98
N GLU A 140 10.74 -12.55 -18.20
CA GLU A 140 10.54 -13.26 -19.46
C GLU A 140 9.39 -14.27 -19.40
N TYR A 141 9.01 -14.74 -18.21
CA TYR A 141 8.05 -15.83 -18.05
C TYR A 141 6.83 -15.42 -17.23
N GLU A 142 5.64 -15.65 -17.80
CA GLU A 142 4.37 -15.52 -17.10
C GLU A 142 3.75 -16.91 -16.88
N ILE A 143 3.50 -17.28 -15.62
CA ILE A 143 2.92 -18.59 -15.29
C ILE A 143 1.39 -18.48 -15.34
N ILE A 144 0.83 -18.95 -16.46
CA ILE A 144 -0.60 -18.84 -16.79
C ILE A 144 -1.42 -19.98 -16.15
N SER A 145 -0.83 -21.15 -15.86
CA SER A 145 -1.37 -22.19 -14.96
C SER A 145 -0.30 -23.26 -14.70
N ILE A 146 -0.57 -24.24 -13.81
CA ILE A 146 0.21 -25.50 -13.67
C ILE A 146 0.00 -26.35 -14.94
N LYS A 147 0.54 -25.84 -16.05
CA LYS A 147 0.76 -26.40 -17.38
C LYS A 147 1.31 -25.21 -18.18
N ILE A 148 2.63 -25.14 -18.20
CA ILE A 148 3.43 -24.08 -18.80
C ILE A 148 3.03 -23.95 -20.28
N PHE A 149 2.50 -22.80 -20.67
CA PHE A 149 2.45 -22.35 -22.06
C PHE A 149 3.27 -21.07 -22.14
N CYS A 150 4.37 -21.15 -22.88
CA CYS A 150 5.27 -20.05 -23.15
C CYS A 150 4.58 -19.06 -24.11
N PHE A 151 4.25 -17.85 -23.63
CA PHE A 151 3.91 -16.73 -24.52
C PHE A 151 5.12 -15.81 -24.63
N TYR A 152 5.82 -15.92 -25.75
CA TYR A 152 6.71 -14.88 -26.23
C TYR A 152 5.86 -13.64 -26.51
N THR A 153 6.07 -12.55 -25.76
CA THR A 153 5.57 -11.23 -26.16
C THR A 153 6.75 -10.37 -26.62
N SER A 154 6.69 -9.95 -27.88
CA SER A 154 7.55 -8.93 -28.50
C SER A 154 7.04 -7.52 -28.19
#